data_AF-A0A9E6Z9B3-F1
#
_entry.id   AF-A0A9E6Z9B3-F1
#
_cell.length_a   1.000
_cell.length_b   1.000
_cell.length_c   1.000
_cell.angle_alpha   90.00
_cell.angle_beta   90.00
_cell.angle_gamma   90.00
#
_symmetry.space_group_name_H-M   'P 1'
#
loop_
_entity.id
_entity.type
_entity.pdbx_description
1 polymer ?
#
loop_
_entity_poly.entity_id
_entity_poly.type
_entity_poly.pdbx_seq_one_letter_code
_entity_poly.pdbx_strand_id
1 'polypeptide(L)' 'MDYDGAVRSVVGGHDYHYSQYNAATQAKRQPGSIYKTFIFLAALEKGISPRLEVSDTVYHNKD' A
#
# COMPACT_ATOMS: atom_id res chain seq x y z
N MET A 1 -1.97 15.16 -19.52
CA MET A 1 -2.37 13.97 -18.73
C MET A 1 -3.63 14.36 -17.98
N ASP A 2 -4.61 13.46 -17.88
CA ASP A 2 -5.83 13.72 -17.10
C ASP A 2 -5.54 13.36 -15.62
N TYR A 3 -5.91 14.23 -14.67
CA TYR A 3 -5.57 14.13 -13.23
C TYR A 3 -6.81 13.94 -12.33
N ASP A 4 -7.92 13.49 -12.90
CA ASP A 4 -9.23 13.36 -12.25
C ASP A 4 -9.46 12.02 -11.55
N GLY A 5 -8.52 11.07 -11.69
CA GLY A 5 -8.64 9.72 -11.13
C GLY A 5 -9.48 8.75 -11.97
N ALA A 6 -9.75 9.08 -13.25
CA ALA A 6 -10.52 8.19 -14.13
C ALA A 6 -9.82 6.83 -14.35
N VAL A 7 -10.59 5.75 -14.15
CA VAL A 7 -10.13 4.38 -14.39
C VAL A 7 -9.99 4.11 -15.89
N ARG A 8 -8.77 3.78 -16.34
CA ARG A 8 -8.49 3.45 -17.75
C ARG A 8 -8.81 2.00 -18.10
N SER A 9 -8.58 1.08 -17.16
CA SER A 9 -8.84 -0.35 -17.32
C SER A 9 -8.86 -1.03 -15.96
N VAL A 10 -9.61 -2.14 -15.81
CA VAL A 10 -9.66 -2.98 -14.60
C VAL A 10 -9.69 -4.44 -14.98
N VAL A 11 -8.92 -5.26 -14.25
CA VAL A 11 -8.97 -6.72 -14.33
C VAL A 11 -9.28 -7.26 -12.94
N GLY A 12 -10.44 -7.90 -12.79
CA GLY A 12 -10.92 -8.41 -11.50
C GLY A 12 -10.47 -9.82 -11.15
N GLY A 13 -9.99 -10.59 -12.13
CA GLY A 13 -9.60 -11.98 -11.98
C GLY A 13 -9.10 -12.55 -13.30
N HIS A 14 -8.70 -13.82 -13.30
CA HIS A 14 -8.15 -14.48 -14.49
C HIS A 14 -9.19 -14.70 -15.60
N ASP A 15 -10.38 -15.17 -15.25
CA ASP A 15 -11.48 -15.45 -16.19
C ASP A 15 -12.83 -15.07 -15.56
N TYR A 16 -13.56 -14.17 -16.24
CA TYR A 16 -14.86 -13.68 -15.80
C TYR A 16 -15.97 -14.74 -15.89
N HIS A 17 -15.89 -15.66 -16.85
CA HIS A 17 -16.87 -16.75 -16.99
C HIS A 17 -16.76 -17.75 -15.85
N TYR A 18 -15.54 -17.97 -15.34
CA TYR A 18 -15.30 -18.80 -14.17
C TYR A 18 -15.70 -18.08 -12.87
N SER A 19 -15.36 -16.80 -12.72
CA SER A 19 -15.71 -16.01 -11.55
C SER A 19 -15.94 -14.54 -11.91
N GLN A 20 -17.14 -14.06 -11.60
CA GLN A 20 -17.49 -12.64 -11.77
C GLN A 20 -17.05 -11.76 -10.60
N TYR A 21 -16.40 -12.34 -9.58
CA TYR A 21 -15.87 -11.59 -8.46
C TYR A 21 -14.73 -10.66 -8.92
N ASN A 22 -14.82 -9.39 -8.56
CA ASN A 22 -13.81 -8.39 -8.94
C ASN A 22 -12.85 -8.15 -7.77
N ALA A 23 -11.72 -8.85 -7.78
CA ALA A 23 -10.71 -8.71 -6.73
C ALA A 23 -10.06 -7.32 -6.68
N ALA A 24 -10.06 -6.55 -7.79
CA ALA A 24 -9.50 -5.20 -7.79
C ALA A 24 -10.31 -4.22 -6.93
N THR A 25 -11.61 -4.44 -6.76
CA THR A 25 -12.50 -3.53 -6.00
C THR A 25 -13.10 -4.16 -4.75
N GLN A 26 -13.18 -5.49 -4.68
CA GLN A 26 -13.91 -6.19 -3.62
C GLN A 26 -13.00 -6.97 -2.67
N ALA A 27 -11.77 -7.33 -3.08
CA ALA A 27 -10.91 -8.16 -2.26
C ALA A 27 -10.24 -7.35 -1.15
N LYS A 28 -10.53 -7.71 0.10
CA LYS A 28 -9.77 -7.25 1.26
C LYS A 28 -8.59 -8.19 1.48
N ARG A 29 -7.38 -7.68 1.33
CA ARG A 29 -6.13 -8.42 1.52
C ARG A 29 -5.19 -7.60 2.39
N GLN A 30 -4.31 -8.28 3.13
CA GLN A 30 -3.22 -7.58 3.80
C GLN A 30 -2.28 -6.98 2.74
N PRO A 31 -2.01 -5.66 2.76
CA PRO A 31 -1.18 -5.00 1.75
C PRO A 31 0.33 -5.31 1.90
N GLY A 32 0.74 -5.79 3.08
CA GLY A 32 2.15 -6.00 3.41
C GLY A 32 2.96 -4.71 3.30
N SER A 33 4.21 -4.83 2.83
CA SER A 33 5.17 -3.72 2.80
C SER A 33 4.77 -2.54 1.89
N ILE A 34 3.83 -2.70 0.96
CA ILE A 34 3.33 -1.57 0.14
C ILE A 34 2.74 -0.46 1.04
N TYR A 35 2.18 -0.83 2.19
CA TYR A 35 1.63 0.10 3.17
C TYR A 35 2.68 0.98 3.85
N LYS A 36 3.97 0.60 3.82
CA LYS A 36 5.07 1.40 4.40
C LYS A 36 5.13 2.81 3.82
N THR A 37 4.68 3.00 2.57
CA THR A 37 4.57 4.32 1.92
C THR A 37 3.78 5.31 2.78
N PHE A 38 2.64 4.90 3.35
CA PHE A 38 1.81 5.78 4.18
C PHE A 38 2.46 6.06 5.54
N ILE A 39 3.13 5.07 6.13
CA ILE A 39 3.86 5.24 7.40
C ILE A 39 5.03 6.23 7.23
N PHE A 40 5.79 6.10 6.14
CA PHE A 40 6.87 7.03 5.84
C PHE A 40 6.35 8.42 5.48
N LEU A 41 5.22 8.53 4.76
CA LEU A 41 4.58 9.82 4.52
C LEU A 41 4.19 10.49 5.84
N ALA A 42 3.56 9.76 6.77
CA ALA A 42 3.22 10.29 8.09
C ALA A 42 4.47 10.72 8.90
N ALA A 43 5.60 10.03 8.72
CA ALA A 43 6.87 10.45 9.33
C ALA A 43 7.37 11.78 8.73
N LEU A 44 7.32 11.93 7.41
CA LEU A 44 7.68 13.17 6.71
C LEU A 44 6.77 14.34 7.13
N GLU A 45 5.46 14.10 7.25
CA GLU A 45 4.49 15.10 7.74
C GLU A 45 4.79 15.55 9.17
N LYS A 46 5.37 14.66 9.98
CA LYS A 46 5.86 14.98 11.34
C LYS A 46 7.24 15.66 11.34
N GLY A 47 7.79 16.00 10.19
CA GLY A 47 9.09 16.67 10.05
C GLY A 47 10.29 15.74 10.20
N ILE A 48 10.09 14.41 10.19
CA ILE A 48 11.21 13.47 10.19
C ILE A 48 11.92 13.58 8.84
N SER A 49 13.23 13.84 8.89
CA SER A 49 14.04 13.93 7.68
C SER A 49 14.09 12.60 6.94
N PRO A 50 13.98 12.58 5.59
CA PRO A 50 14.23 11.37 4.80
C PRO A 50 15.70 10.89 4.90
N ARG A 51 16.60 11.70 5.48
CA ARG A 51 17.99 11.34 5.76
C ARG A 51 18.21 10.86 7.19
N LEU A 52 17.15 10.75 8.00
CA LEU A 52 17.26 10.18 9.34
C LEU A 52 17.69 8.71 9.19
N GLU A 53 18.84 8.37 9.74
CA GLU A 53 19.27 6.99 9.87
C GLU A 53 18.47 6.31 10.98
N VAL A 54 17.93 5.13 10.68
CA VAL A 54 17.13 4.32 11.62
C VAL A 54 17.79 2.94 11.71
N SER A 55 17.95 2.44 12.93
CA SER A 55 18.53 1.11 13.16
C SER A 55 17.60 0.00 12.62
N ASP A 56 18.15 -0.90 11.81
CA ASP A 56 17.48 -2.12 11.33
C ASP A 56 17.97 -3.37 12.09
N THR A 57 18.25 -3.20 13.38
CA THR A 57 18.61 -4.29 14.29
C THR A 57 17.37 -4.95 14.87
N VAL A 58 17.54 -6.13 15.50
CA VAL A 58 16.45 -6.80 16.22
C VAL A 58 15.83 -5.84 17.25
N TYR A 59 14.52 -5.64 17.14
CA TYR A 59 13.75 -4.91 18.13
C TYR A 59 13.36 -5.86 19.27
N HIS A 60 13.90 -5.61 20.46
CA HIS A 60 13.44 -6.26 21.68
C HIS A 60 12.45 -5.32 22.38
N ASN A 61 11.24 -5.83 22.67
CA ASN A 61 10.30 -5.08 23.50
C ASN A 61 10.92 -4.89 24.89
N LYS A 62 10.75 -3.71 25.47
CA LYS A 62 11.09 -3.49 26.88
C LYS A 62 9.87 -3.90 27.68
N ASP A 63 9.91 -5.12 28.21
CA ASP A 63 9.07 -5.47 29.37
C ASP A 63 9.39 -4.52 30.55
#